data_AF-A0AAW8QWT1-F1
#
_entry.id   AF-A0AAW8QWT1-F1
#
_cell.length_a   1.000
_cell.length_b   1.000
_cell.length_c   1.000
_cell.angle_alpha   90.00
_cell.angle_beta   90.00
_cell.angle_gamma   90.00
#
_symmetry.space_group_name_H-M   'P 1'
#
loop_
_entity.id
_entity.type
_entity.pdbx_description
1 polymer ?
#
loop_
_entity_poly.entity_id
_entity_poly.type
_entity_poly.pdbx_seq_one_letter_code
_entity_poly.pdbx_strand_id
1 'polypeptide(L)' 'MSKKSLPLTLYQTLEHHARDSDIEDNEELKDIMEKLEALNQKVEAFKQRAREKRIEKSSNVIPLKPKK' A
#
# COMPACT_ATOMS: atom_id res chain seq x y z
N MET A 1 5.13 -4.38 -13.36
CA MET A 1 4.02 -4.88 -12.55
C MET A 1 4.02 -4.16 -11.20
N SER A 2 3.12 -3.17 -11.00
CA SER A 2 2.93 -2.58 -9.67
C SER A 2 2.53 -3.70 -8.71
N LYS A 3 3.40 -4.02 -7.76
CA LYS A 3 3.07 -4.96 -6.68
C LYS A 3 1.97 -4.29 -5.85
N LYS A 4 0.71 -4.70 -6.06
CA LYS A 4 -0.43 -4.28 -5.23
C LYS A 4 -0.05 -4.50 -3.76
N SER A 5 -0.45 -3.58 -2.89
CA SER A 5 -0.24 -3.76 -1.46
C SER A 5 -1.05 -4.98 -0.98
N LEU A 6 -0.53 -5.73 -0.03
CA LEU A 6 -1.27 -6.86 0.56
C LEU A 6 -2.67 -6.44 1.06
N PRO A 7 -2.85 -5.28 1.74
CA PRO A 7 -4.17 -4.80 2.13
C PRO A 7 -5.12 -4.58 0.94
N LEU A 8 -4.63 -4.04 -0.18
CA LEU A 8 -5.44 -3.83 -1.38
C LEU A 8 -5.86 -5.16 -2.02
N THR A 9 -4.96 -6.15 -2.03
CA THR A 9 -5.30 -7.50 -2.53
C THR A 9 -6.37 -8.14 -1.65
N LEU A 10 -6.22 -8.05 -0.32
CA LEU A 10 -7.20 -8.57 0.63
C LEU A 10 -8.56 -7.88 0.50
N TYR A 11 -8.58 -6.56 0.35
CA TYR A 11 -9.80 -5.77 0.11
C TYR A 11 -10.55 -6.32 -1.12
N GLN A 12 -9.85 -6.47 -2.25
CA GLN A 12 -10.45 -6.93 -3.51
C GLN A 12 -10.98 -8.37 -3.43
N THR A 13 -10.27 -9.25 -2.73
CA THR A 13 -10.71 -10.64 -2.55
C THR A 13 -11.93 -10.74 -1.63
N LEU A 14 -11.96 -9.98 -0.53
CA LEU A 14 -13.10 -9.93 0.39
C LEU A 14 -14.35 -9.35 -0.28
N GLU A 15 -14.18 -8.26 -1.02
CA GLU A 15 -15.27 -7.61 -1.76
C GLU A 15 -15.87 -8.56 -2.81
N HIS A 16 -15.05 -9.31 -3.54
CA HIS A 16 -15.53 -10.32 -4.48
C HIS A 16 -16.29 -11.46 -3.77
N HIS A 17 -15.73 -11.98 -2.68
CA HIS A 17 -16.35 -13.08 -1.94
C HIS A 17 -17.68 -12.69 -1.29
N ALA A 18 -17.79 -11.45 -0.80
CA ALA A 18 -19.01 -10.92 -0.23
C ALA A 18 -20.15 -10.83 -1.26
N ARG A 19 -19.84 -10.36 -2.48
CA ARG A 19 -20.79 -10.33 -3.60
C ARG A 19 -21.24 -11.73 -4.01
N ASP A 20 -20.31 -12.69 -4.07
CA ASP A 20 -20.63 -14.08 -4.42
C ASP A 20 -21.51 -14.77 -3.36
N SER A 21 -21.43 -14.33 -2.11
CA SER A 21 -22.08 -14.97 -0.97
C SER A 21 -23.38 -14.29 -0.52
N ASP A 22 -23.82 -13.22 -1.21
CA ASP A 22 -25.02 -12.43 -0.89
C ASP A 22 -24.97 -11.82 0.53
N ILE A 23 -23.77 -11.46 1.00
CA ILE A 23 -23.49 -10.90 2.34
C ILE A 23 -23.43 -9.35 2.29
N GLU A 24 -24.17 -8.74 1.36
CA GLU A 24 -24.00 -7.32 0.98
C GLU A 24 -24.23 -6.32 2.14
N ASP A 25 -25.01 -6.69 3.15
CA ASP A 25 -25.40 -5.82 4.29
C ASP A 25 -24.83 -6.26 5.66
N ASN A 26 -23.67 -6.92 5.69
CA ASN A 26 -23.04 -7.31 6.96
C ASN A 26 -22.18 -6.15 7.54
N GLU A 27 -22.61 -5.59 8.68
CA GLU A 27 -21.88 -4.56 9.42
C GLU A 27 -20.45 -4.97 9.80
N GLU A 28 -20.21 -6.26 10.09
CA GLU A 28 -18.86 -6.77 10.37
C GLU A 28 -17.97 -6.73 9.13
N LEU A 29 -18.53 -7.04 7.96
CA LEU A 29 -17.80 -6.94 6.70
C LEU A 29 -17.43 -5.48 6.41
N LYS A 30 -18.37 -4.56 6.59
CA LYS A 30 -18.14 -3.13 6.40
C LYS A 30 -17.01 -2.60 7.29
N ASP A 31 -17.01 -2.96 8.57
CA ASP A 31 -15.93 -2.61 9.51
C ASP A 31 -14.57 -3.21 9.08
N ILE A 32 -14.54 -4.44 8.58
CA ILE A 32 -13.33 -5.05 8.02
C ILE A 32 -12.83 -4.28 6.78
N MET A 33 -13.74 -3.88 5.87
CA MET A 33 -13.39 -3.14 4.67
C MET A 33 -12.80 -1.76 5.02
N GLU A 34 -13.41 -1.04 5.95
CA GLU A 34 -12.90 0.26 6.44
C GLU A 34 -11.50 0.12 7.08
N LYS A 35 -11.29 -0.93 7.89
CA LYS A 35 -9.98 -1.23 8.48
C LYS A 35 -8.92 -1.54 7.44
N LEU A 36 -9.27 -2.30 6.40
CA LEU A 36 -8.36 -2.62 5.29
C LEU A 36 -7.99 -1.38 4.48
N GLU A 37 -8.95 -0.48 4.24
CA GLU A 37 -8.70 0.78 3.57
C GLU A 37 -7.77 1.68 4.40
N ALA A 38 -8.06 1.86 5.69
CA ALA A 38 -7.22 2.65 6.59
C ALA A 38 -5.79 2.08 6.68
N LEU A 39 -5.65 0.76 6.67
CA LEU A 39 -4.34 0.09 6.63
C LEU A 39 -3.61 0.35 5.31
N ASN A 40 -4.31 0.28 4.18
CA ASN A 40 -3.72 0.57 2.88
C ASN A 40 -3.19 2.01 2.80
N GLN A 41 -3.96 2.99 3.27
CA GLN A 41 -3.54 4.40 3.30
C GLN A 41 -2.25 4.59 4.10
N LYS A 42 -2.15 3.96 5.28
CA LYS A 42 -0.92 4.00 6.09
C LYS A 42 0.27 3.37 5.36
N VAL A 43 0.08 2.22 4.73
CA VAL A 43 1.13 1.53 3.96
C VAL A 43 1.63 2.39 2.80
N GLU A 44 0.73 3.02 2.05
CA GLU A 44 1.13 3.90 0.95
C GLU A 44 1.87 5.15 1.46
N ALA A 45 1.42 5.75 2.57
CA ALA A 45 2.15 6.86 3.20
C ALA A 45 3.57 6.44 3.65
N PHE A 46 3.73 5.24 4.22
CA PHE A 46 5.04 4.71 4.58
C PHE A 46 5.92 4.45 3.35
N LYS A 47 5.36 3.87 2.28
CA LYS A 47 6.08 3.66 1.02
C LYS A 47 6.54 4.99 0.42
N GLN A 48 5.68 6.02 0.46
CA GLN A 48 6.01 7.35 -0.04
C GLN A 48 7.16 7.97 0.75
N ARG A 49 7.08 7.99 2.09
CA ARG A 49 8.17 8.46 2.96
C ARG A 49 9.48 7.69 2.72
N ALA A 50 9.40 6.37 2.51
CA ALA A 50 10.57 5.55 2.22
C ALA A 50 11.19 5.88 0.85
N ARG A 51 10.37 6.23 -0.15
CA ARG A 51 10.84 6.69 -1.46
C ARG A 51 11.50 8.07 -1.35
N GLU A 52 10.88 9.01 -0.65
CA GLU A 52 11.43 10.35 -0.40
C GLU A 52 12.80 10.29 0.29
N LYS A 53 12.93 9.49 1.37
CA LYS A 53 14.21 9.27 2.05
C LYS A 53 15.28 8.64 1.15
N ARG A 54 14.90 7.79 0.19
CA ARG A 54 15.84 7.21 -0.78
C ARG A 54 16.29 8.25 -1.79
N ILE A 55 15.40 9.11 -2.26
CA ILE A 55 15.70 10.21 -3.18
C ILE A 55 16.64 11.21 -2.52
N GLU A 56 16.34 11.62 -1.28
CA GLU A 56 17.17 12.53 -0.48
C GLU A 56 18.58 11.95 -0.26
N LYS A 57 18.68 10.66 0.09
CA LYS A 57 19.97 9.98 0.23
C LYS A 57 20.73 9.87 -1.09
N SER A 58 20.07 9.64 -2.22
CA SER A 58 20.71 9.61 -3.53
C SER A 58 21.15 11.00 -4.01
N SER A 59 20.44 12.05 -3.60
CA SER A 59 20.78 13.45 -3.93
C SER A 59 22.03 13.94 -3.19
N ASN A 60 22.33 13.40 -2.01
CA ASN A 60 23.51 13.74 -1.21
C ASN A 60 24.77 12.93 -1.55
N VAL A 61 24.74 12.11 -2.63
CA VAL A 61 25.93 11.39 -3.09
C VAL A 61 26.73 12.28 -4.03
N ILE A 62 27.81 12.86 -3.51
CA ILE A 62 28.82 13.55 -4.33
C ILE A 62 29.46 12.50 -5.24
N PRO A 63 29.44 12.66 -6.59
CA PRO A 63 30.17 11.76 -7.46
C PRO A 63 31.67 11.94 -7.19
N LEU A 64 32.31 10.92 -6.59
CA LEU A 64 33.76 10.86 -6.51
C LEU A 64 34.31 10.78 -7.93
N LYS A 65 34.86 11.89 -8.43
CA LYS A 65 35.56 11.92 -9.72
C LYS A 65 36.67 10.84 -9.67
N PRO A 66 36.81 10.01 -10.71
CA PRO A 66 37.90 9.05 -10.78
C PRO A 66 39.23 9.83 -10.79
N LYS A 67 40.14 9.49 -9.88
CA LYS A 67 41.52 9.98 -9.94
C LYS A 67 42.17 9.44 -11.21
N LYS A 68 42.79 10.35 -11.96
CA LYS A 68 43.54 10.12 -13.20
C LYS A 68 44.63 9.07 -13.02
#